data_AF-A0A2W1LQN3-F1
#
_entry.id   AF-A0A2W1LQN3-F1
#
_cell.length_a   1.000
_cell.length_b   1.000
_cell.length_c   1.000
_cell.angle_alpha   90.00
_cell.angle_beta   90.00
_cell.angle_gamma   90.00
#
_symmetry.space_group_name_H-M   'P 1'
#
loop_
_entity.id
_entity.type
_entity.pdbx_description
1 polymer ?
#
loop_
_entity_poly.entity_id
_entity_poly.type
_entity_poly.pdbx_seq_one_letter_code
_entity_poly.pdbx_strand_id
1 'polypeptide(L)'
;MISVIISLVVLFIIVLWAFSVHPAFAVFVIVIGIAVYWLPKYDRKLKDKEKAKEQSVILNGFDKVKNRFTITKSCLSEDHLTGIAIDEERKQVCLVRDGDSNNVKIYSYRDLLESKIVEDGVMVTTTCRESQIGGALIGSLIAGETGAIIGGLSGTTTTSKKVTRIDLHITVNDMEEPTFYLKFSSSMEKAQHWHGIISVLIRRADDEDQLMEKQQADNKVSPGSSVADELSKLFELLRQGIISQEEFDKQKARLLG
;
A
#
# COMPACT_ATOMS: atom_id res chain seq x y z
N MET A 1 18.75 -5.76 -34.71
CA MET A 1 18.89 -5.45 -36.16
C MET A 1 19.53 -6.60 -36.92
N ILE A 2 20.70 -7.09 -36.51
CA ILE A 2 21.42 -8.22 -37.15
C ILE A 2 20.58 -9.51 -37.24
N SER A 3 19.87 -9.89 -36.16
CA SER A 3 18.98 -11.07 -36.16
C SER A 3 17.84 -11.00 -37.19
N VAL A 4 17.32 -9.79 -37.48
CA VAL A 4 16.24 -9.60 -38.47
C VAL A 4 16.79 -9.77 -39.89
N ILE A 5 17.99 -9.24 -40.16
CA ILE A 5 18.64 -9.34 -41.48
C ILE A 5 18.96 -10.81 -41.79
N ILE A 6 19.51 -11.55 -40.83
CA ILE A 6 19.80 -12.99 -40.98
C ILE A 6 18.51 -13.78 -41.28
N SER A 7 17.43 -13.50 -40.55
CA SER A 7 16.15 -14.18 -40.74
C SER A 7 15.52 -13.90 -42.12
N LEU A 8 15.66 -12.67 -42.64
CA LEU A 8 15.23 -12.31 -43.99
C LEU A 8 16.05 -12.99 -45.09
N VAL A 9 17.37 -13.11 -44.91
CA VAL A 9 18.25 -13.81 -45.87
C VAL A 9 17.94 -15.30 -45.90
N VAL A 10 17.72 -15.93 -44.74
CA VAL A 10 17.33 -17.33 -44.65
C VAL A 10 15.97 -17.57 -45.33
N LEU A 11 14.98 -16.70 -45.08
CA LEU A 11 13.68 -16.79 -45.74
C LEU A 11 13.80 -16.66 -47.27
N PHE A 12 14.64 -15.75 -47.76
CA PHE A 12 14.88 -15.56 -49.19
C PHE A 12 15.47 -16.81 -49.84
N ILE A 13 16.46 -17.45 -49.21
CA ILE A 13 17.05 -18.71 -49.69
C ILE A 13 16.01 -19.84 -49.74
N ILE A 14 15.15 -19.94 -48.72
CA ILE A 14 14.08 -20.95 -48.67
C ILE A 14 13.05 -20.73 -49.80
N VAL A 15 12.70 -19.48 -50.09
CA VAL A 15 11.77 -19.15 -51.18
C VAL A 15 12.37 -19.50 -52.54
N LEU A 16 13.66 -19.21 -52.77
CA LEU A 16 14.35 -19.60 -54.01
C LEU A 16 14.39 -21.12 -54.21
N TRP A 17 14.63 -21.88 -53.13
CA TRP A 17 14.58 -23.35 -53.19
C TRP A 17 13.16 -23.87 -53.47
N ALA A 18 12.14 -23.26 -52.84
CA ALA A 18 10.73 -23.63 -53.02
C ALA A 18 10.22 -23.43 -54.46
N PHE A 19 10.66 -22.38 -55.15
CA PHE A 19 10.32 -22.12 -56.55
C PHE A 19 10.80 -23.23 -57.50
N SER A 20 11.94 -23.85 -57.18
CA SER A 20 12.49 -24.98 -57.95
C SER A 20 11.66 -26.26 -57.80
N VAL A 21 10.82 -26.36 -56.76
CA VAL A 21 9.95 -27.52 -56.50
C VAL A 21 8.59 -27.33 -57.16
N HIS A 22 7.89 -26.22 -56.85
CA HIS A 22 6.62 -25.86 -57.50
C HIS A 22 6.25 -24.38 -57.19
N PRO A 23 5.79 -23.58 -58.17
CA PRO A 23 5.48 -22.16 -57.96
C PRO A 23 4.42 -21.92 -56.86
N ALA A 24 3.40 -22.78 -56.77
CA ALA A 24 2.37 -22.68 -55.74
C ALA A 24 2.90 -22.86 -54.31
N PHE A 25 3.96 -23.66 -54.12
CA PHE A 25 4.57 -23.88 -52.82
C PHE A 25 5.33 -22.64 -52.33
N ALA A 26 5.99 -21.93 -53.24
CA ALA A 26 6.68 -20.69 -52.90
C ALA A 26 5.71 -19.58 -52.41
N VAL A 27 4.52 -19.47 -53.04
CA VAL A 27 3.48 -18.53 -52.59
C VAL A 27 3.00 -18.88 -51.18
N PHE A 28 2.79 -20.16 -50.88
CA PHE A 28 2.36 -20.62 -49.56
C PHE A 28 3.40 -20.29 -48.46
N VAL A 29 4.69 -20.47 -48.74
CA VAL A 29 5.78 -20.13 -47.81
C VAL A 29 5.82 -18.62 -47.53
N ILE A 30 5.59 -17.78 -48.53
CA ILE A 30 5.54 -16.31 -48.36
C ILE A 30 4.37 -15.91 -47.45
N VAL A 31 3.18 -16.48 -47.66
CA VAL A 31 2.00 -16.21 -46.83
C VAL A 31 2.23 -16.62 -45.38
N ILE A 32 2.82 -17.80 -45.15
CA ILE A 32 3.18 -18.26 -43.80
C ILE A 32 4.24 -17.35 -43.17
N GLY A 33 5.27 -16.95 -43.92
CA GLY A 33 6.31 -16.05 -43.42
C GLY A 33 5.75 -14.70 -42.98
N ILE A 34 4.80 -14.14 -43.75
CA ILE A 34 4.07 -12.94 -43.39
C ILE A 34 3.23 -13.20 -42.13
N ALA A 35 2.44 -14.28 -42.08
CA ALA A 35 1.63 -14.59 -40.90
C ALA A 35 2.49 -14.72 -39.62
N VAL A 36 3.59 -15.48 -39.67
CA VAL A 36 4.52 -15.67 -38.54
C VAL A 36 5.16 -14.35 -38.11
N TYR A 37 5.45 -13.45 -39.04
CA TYR A 37 6.01 -12.13 -38.71
C TYR A 37 4.97 -11.19 -38.08
N TRP A 38 3.74 -11.19 -38.58
CA TRP A 38 2.69 -10.25 -38.17
C TRP A 38 1.91 -10.69 -36.93
N LEU A 39 1.65 -11.99 -36.73
CA LEU A 39 0.88 -12.52 -35.60
C LEU A 39 1.41 -12.06 -34.23
N PRO A 40 2.72 -12.19 -33.90
CA PRO A 40 3.24 -11.76 -32.59
C PRO A 40 3.16 -10.25 -32.39
N LYS A 41 3.31 -9.47 -33.48
CA LYS A 41 3.19 -8.00 -33.45
C LYS A 41 1.74 -7.55 -33.27
N TYR A 42 0.79 -8.29 -33.83
CA TYR A 42 -0.64 -8.03 -33.67
C TYR A 42 -1.07 -8.28 -32.23
N ASP A 43 -0.71 -9.43 -31.65
CA ASP A 43 -1.02 -9.76 -30.25
C ASP A 43 -0.41 -8.76 -29.27
N ARG A 44 0.83 -8.32 -29.51
CA ARG A 44 1.48 -7.31 -28.67
C ARG A 44 0.74 -5.96 -28.72
N LYS A 45 0.34 -5.51 -29.92
CA LYS A 45 -0.44 -4.27 -30.07
C LYS A 45 -1.80 -4.34 -29.37
N LEU A 46 -2.45 -5.51 -29.36
CA LEU A 46 -3.70 -5.69 -28.63
C LEU A 46 -3.48 -5.56 -27.12
N LYS A 47 -2.47 -6.25 -26.57
CA LYS A 47 -2.11 -6.15 -25.14
C LYS A 47 -1.71 -4.73 -24.73
N ASP A 48 -0.94 -4.03 -25.56
CA ASP A 48 -0.52 -2.65 -25.25
C ASP A 48 -1.72 -1.68 -25.25
N LYS A 49 -2.69 -1.87 -26.17
CA LYS A 49 -3.92 -1.08 -26.18
C LYS A 49 -4.82 -1.37 -24.97
N GLU A 50 -4.90 -2.63 -24.57
CA GLU A 50 -5.65 -3.05 -23.39
C GLU A 50 -5.09 -2.41 -22.11
N LYS A 51 -3.78 -2.47 -21.91
CA LYS A 51 -3.10 -1.80 -20.79
C LYS A 51 -3.28 -0.29 -20.79
N ALA A 52 -3.15 0.35 -21.96
CA ALA A 52 -3.37 1.79 -22.06
C ALA A 52 -4.82 2.18 -21.73
N LYS A 53 -5.78 1.33 -22.08
CA LYS A 53 -7.19 1.51 -21.72
C LYS A 53 -7.38 1.37 -20.21
N GLU A 54 -6.89 0.31 -19.58
CA GLU A 54 -6.98 0.11 -18.13
C GLU A 54 -6.36 1.28 -17.35
N GLN A 55 -5.16 1.70 -17.75
CA GLN A 55 -4.50 2.86 -17.16
C GLN A 55 -5.35 4.14 -17.28
N SER A 56 -6.01 4.35 -18.43
CA SER A 56 -6.90 5.50 -18.62
C SER A 56 -8.12 5.45 -17.70
N VAL A 57 -8.62 4.26 -17.37
CA VAL A 57 -9.77 4.09 -16.48
C VAL A 57 -9.41 4.50 -15.05
N ILE A 58 -8.24 4.13 -14.55
CA ILE A 58 -7.80 4.54 -13.22
C ILE A 58 -7.61 6.07 -13.13
N LEU A 59 -6.99 6.67 -14.14
CA LEU A 59 -6.83 8.13 -14.21
C LEU A 59 -8.18 8.85 -14.25
N ASN A 60 -9.15 8.32 -15.01
CA ASN A 60 -10.52 8.83 -15.00
C ASN A 60 -11.20 8.69 -13.63
N GLY A 61 -10.90 7.62 -12.89
CA GLY A 61 -11.36 7.45 -11.50
C GLY A 61 -10.87 8.59 -10.60
N PHE A 62 -9.60 8.97 -10.72
CA PHE A 62 -9.05 10.12 -10.01
C PHE A 62 -9.67 11.45 -10.45
N ASP A 63 -9.91 11.64 -11.75
CA ASP A 63 -10.51 12.88 -12.27
C ASP A 63 -11.95 13.08 -11.77
N LYS A 64 -12.72 12.01 -11.55
CA LYS A 64 -14.09 12.10 -10.98
C LYS A 64 -14.12 12.70 -9.59
N VAL A 65 -13.07 12.49 -8.80
CA VAL A 65 -13.00 13.00 -7.41
C VAL A 65 -12.27 14.34 -7.29
N LYS A 66 -11.77 14.90 -8.39
CA LYS A 66 -10.95 16.12 -8.42
C LYS A 66 -11.56 17.34 -7.73
N ASN A 67 -12.89 17.44 -7.68
CA ASN A 67 -13.59 18.53 -6.99
C ASN A 67 -13.50 18.45 -5.46
N ARG A 68 -13.15 17.29 -4.91
CA ARG A 68 -13.08 17.02 -3.47
C ARG A 68 -11.69 16.52 -3.04
N PHE A 69 -10.78 16.38 -3.98
CA PHE A 69 -9.49 15.71 -3.81
C PHE A 69 -8.41 16.32 -4.71
N THR A 70 -7.31 16.77 -4.12
CA THR A 70 -6.15 17.34 -4.80
C THR A 70 -5.00 16.34 -4.79
N ILE A 71 -4.69 15.77 -5.96
CA ILE A 71 -3.64 14.78 -6.09
C ILE A 71 -2.26 15.43 -5.90
N THR A 72 -1.59 15.10 -4.80
CA THR A 72 -0.19 15.47 -4.52
C THR A 72 0.78 14.36 -4.91
N LYS A 73 0.38 13.10 -4.71
CA LYS A 73 1.13 11.91 -5.13
C LYS A 73 0.17 10.85 -5.65
N SER A 74 0.58 10.05 -6.62
CA SER A 74 -0.21 8.91 -7.08
C SER A 74 0.66 7.78 -7.63
N CYS A 75 0.13 6.56 -7.59
CA CYS A 75 0.70 5.39 -8.23
C CYS A 75 -0.38 4.46 -8.74
N LEU A 76 -0.07 3.83 -9.86
CA LEU A 76 -0.86 2.78 -10.49
C LEU A 76 -0.21 1.43 -10.18
N SER A 77 -1.02 0.40 -9.99
CA SER A 77 -0.51 -0.96 -9.98
C SER A 77 0.05 -1.35 -11.35
N GLU A 78 0.94 -2.33 -11.36
CA GLU A 78 1.58 -2.80 -12.60
C GLU A 78 0.65 -3.64 -13.48
N ASP A 79 -0.41 -4.20 -12.89
CA ASP A 79 -1.52 -4.80 -13.62
C ASP A 79 -2.57 -3.78 -14.07
N HIS A 80 -2.39 -2.49 -13.76
CA HIS A 80 -3.29 -1.39 -14.11
C HIS A 80 -4.74 -1.52 -13.61
N LEU A 81 -4.99 -2.42 -12.66
CA LEU A 81 -6.32 -2.64 -12.07
C LEU A 81 -6.55 -1.79 -10.82
N THR A 82 -5.52 -1.30 -10.16
CA THR A 82 -5.68 -0.48 -8.95
C THR A 82 -4.84 0.78 -9.02
N GLY A 83 -5.30 1.80 -8.30
CA GLY A 83 -4.61 3.07 -8.20
C GLY A 83 -4.75 3.67 -6.81
N ILE A 84 -3.68 4.27 -6.33
CA ILE A 84 -3.68 5.06 -5.11
C ILE A 84 -3.27 6.49 -5.44
N ALA A 85 -3.98 7.46 -4.87
CA ALA A 85 -3.61 8.86 -4.89
C ALA A 85 -3.70 9.44 -3.47
N ILE A 86 -2.87 10.45 -3.19
CA ILE A 86 -2.77 11.11 -1.89
C ILE A 86 -3.09 12.59 -2.07
N ASP A 87 -3.85 13.12 -1.12
CA ASP A 87 -4.08 14.54 -0.91
C ASP A 87 -3.50 14.94 0.45
N GLU A 88 -2.31 15.54 0.42
CA GLU A 88 -1.60 16.00 1.61
C GLU A 88 -2.28 17.18 2.30
N GLU A 89 -2.99 18.03 1.57
CA GLU A 89 -3.65 19.21 2.13
C GLU A 89 -4.89 18.82 2.92
N ARG A 90 -5.71 17.92 2.37
CA ARG A 90 -6.94 17.43 2.99
C ARG A 90 -6.72 16.22 3.89
N LYS A 91 -5.51 15.65 3.91
CA LYS A 91 -5.15 14.43 4.65
C LYS A 91 -6.03 13.24 4.25
N GLN A 92 -6.12 13.02 2.95
CA GLN A 92 -6.97 11.99 2.35
C GLN A 92 -6.20 11.10 1.38
N VAL A 93 -6.68 9.87 1.22
CA VAL A 93 -6.20 8.91 0.23
C VAL A 93 -7.37 8.49 -0.65
N CYS A 94 -7.17 8.51 -1.96
CA CYS A 94 -8.12 8.03 -2.95
C CYS A 94 -7.66 6.67 -3.47
N LEU A 95 -8.54 5.68 -3.41
CA LEU A 95 -8.31 4.31 -3.85
C LEU A 95 -9.25 3.98 -5.01
N VAL A 96 -8.69 3.57 -6.14
CA VAL A 96 -9.42 3.06 -7.30
C VAL A 96 -9.16 1.56 -7.43
N ARG A 97 -10.21 0.77 -7.59
CA ARG A 97 -10.15 -0.71 -7.61
C ARG A 97 -10.69 -1.29 -8.91
N ASP A 98 -10.37 -2.56 -9.14
CA ASP A 98 -10.95 -3.44 -10.17
C ASP A 98 -10.88 -2.94 -11.62
N GLY A 99 -9.98 -2.01 -11.92
CA GLY A 99 -9.92 -1.36 -13.22
C GLY A 99 -11.21 -0.60 -13.54
N ASP A 100 -11.99 -0.19 -12.53
CA ASP A 100 -13.25 0.53 -12.70
C ASP A 100 -13.14 1.96 -12.14
N SER A 101 -13.29 2.93 -13.04
CA SER A 101 -13.35 4.36 -12.68
C SER A 101 -14.52 4.72 -11.75
N ASN A 102 -15.50 3.85 -11.58
CA ASN A 102 -16.61 4.05 -10.63
C ASN A 102 -16.31 3.44 -9.26
N ASN A 103 -15.44 2.43 -9.17
CA ASN A 103 -15.00 1.88 -7.89
C ASN A 103 -13.86 2.77 -7.33
N VAL A 104 -14.24 4.00 -6.95
CA VAL A 104 -13.36 5.00 -6.35
C VAL A 104 -13.88 5.39 -4.97
N LYS A 105 -13.03 5.23 -3.96
CA LYS A 105 -13.34 5.59 -2.56
C LYS A 105 -12.27 6.50 -1.99
N ILE A 106 -12.69 7.51 -1.23
CA ILE A 106 -11.81 8.45 -0.53
C ILE A 106 -11.86 8.12 0.96
N TYR A 107 -10.69 8.00 1.56
CA TYR A 107 -10.50 7.71 2.98
C TYR A 107 -9.67 8.85 3.60
N SER A 108 -9.95 9.18 4.86
CA SER A 108 -9.04 10.04 5.62
C SER A 108 -7.81 9.24 6.05
N TYR A 109 -6.73 9.91 6.46
CA TYR A 109 -5.58 9.20 7.03
C TYR A 109 -5.95 8.38 8.27
N ARG A 110 -6.94 8.83 9.05
CA ARG A 110 -7.48 8.10 10.21
C ARG A 110 -8.20 6.80 9.82
N ASP A 111 -8.61 6.65 8.57
CA ASP A 111 -9.23 5.40 8.12
C ASP A 111 -8.18 4.38 7.69
N LEU A 112 -6.90 4.75 7.60
CA LEU A 112 -5.80 3.82 7.30
C LEU A 112 -5.40 3.09 8.57
N LEU A 113 -5.53 1.76 8.55
CA LEU A 113 -5.30 0.92 9.73
C LEU A 113 -3.97 0.16 9.67
N GLU A 114 -3.59 -0.33 8.50
CA GLU A 114 -2.36 -1.11 8.31
C GLU A 114 -1.80 -0.91 6.90
N SER A 115 -0.48 -0.99 6.77
CA SER A 115 0.27 -1.05 5.52
C SER A 115 1.29 -2.18 5.62
N LYS A 116 1.24 -3.16 4.72
CA LYS A 116 2.19 -4.28 4.71
C LYS A 116 2.66 -4.69 3.32
N ILE A 117 3.92 -5.10 3.23
CA ILE A 117 4.52 -5.65 2.02
C ILE A 117 4.47 -7.17 2.12
N VAL A 118 3.95 -7.80 1.07
CA VAL A 118 3.88 -9.25 0.90
C VAL A 118 4.68 -9.65 -0.33
N GLU A 119 5.71 -10.48 -0.13
CA GLU A 119 6.58 -11.02 -1.18
C GLU A 119 6.30 -12.52 -1.36
N ASP A 120 5.83 -12.93 -2.53
CA ASP A 120 5.49 -14.34 -2.85
C ASP A 120 4.59 -15.00 -1.77
N GLY A 121 3.68 -14.23 -1.17
CA GLY A 121 2.77 -14.68 -0.11
C GLY A 121 3.33 -14.60 1.32
N VAL A 122 4.61 -14.25 1.47
CA VAL A 122 5.26 -14.05 2.78
C VAL A 122 5.22 -12.58 3.14
N MET A 123 4.69 -12.25 4.33
CA MET A 123 4.76 -10.88 4.86
C MET A 123 6.22 -10.54 5.16
N VAL A 124 6.70 -9.38 4.69
CA VAL A 124 8.09 -8.93 4.85
C VAL A 124 8.17 -7.63 5.65
N THR A 125 7.16 -6.78 5.58
CA THR A 125 7.15 -5.51 6.31
C THR A 125 5.72 -5.15 6.66
N THR A 126 5.49 -4.59 7.84
CA THR A 126 4.17 -4.11 8.27
C THR A 126 4.30 -2.81 9.06
N THR A 127 3.22 -2.04 9.08
CA THR A 127 3.00 -0.86 9.93
C THR A 127 1.53 -0.81 10.21
N CYS A 128 1.16 -0.67 11.47
CA CYS A 128 -0.23 -0.60 11.90
C CYS A 128 -0.46 0.64 12.72
N ARG A 129 -1.71 1.09 12.76
CA ARG A 129 -2.18 2.17 13.61
C ARG A 129 -2.02 1.80 15.08
N GLU A 130 -1.50 2.71 15.90
CA GLU A 130 -1.20 2.44 17.31
C GLU A 130 -2.44 2.01 18.12
N SER A 131 -3.61 2.58 17.81
CA SER A 131 -4.89 2.23 18.45
C SER A 131 -5.31 0.78 18.23
N GLN A 132 -4.82 0.13 17.17
CA GLN A 132 -5.20 -1.23 16.79
C GLN A 132 -4.31 -2.30 17.45
N ILE A 133 -3.13 -1.90 17.92
CA ILE A 133 -2.14 -2.77 18.55
C ILE A 133 -1.72 -2.10 19.83
N GLY A 134 -2.50 -2.26 20.91
CA GLY A 134 -2.37 -1.54 22.19
C GLY A 134 -0.94 -1.20 22.64
N GLY A 135 -0.40 -0.09 22.14
CA GLY A 135 0.89 0.50 22.52
C GLY A 135 2.17 -0.04 21.85
N ALA A 136 2.12 -0.81 20.77
CA ALA A 136 3.35 -1.32 20.12
C ALA A 136 3.56 -0.78 18.70
N LEU A 137 4.58 0.07 18.56
CA LEU A 137 5.09 0.61 17.29
C LEU A 137 5.81 -0.52 16.52
N ILE A 138 5.03 -1.36 15.81
CA ILE A 138 5.58 -2.43 14.95
C ILE A 138 6.07 -1.78 13.66
N GLY A 139 7.28 -1.23 13.72
CA GLY A 139 8.13 -1.03 12.56
C GLY A 139 9.21 -2.10 12.58
N SER A 140 9.34 -2.85 11.48
CA SER A 140 10.39 -3.83 11.12
C SER A 140 9.93 -5.31 11.07
N LEU A 141 10.05 -5.89 9.88
CA LEU A 141 10.14 -7.33 9.55
C LEU A 141 9.34 -8.33 10.43
N ILE A 142 8.04 -8.48 10.15
CA ILE A 142 7.30 -9.69 10.56
C ILE A 142 7.39 -10.70 9.42
N ALA A 143 8.42 -11.55 9.45
CA ALA A 143 8.54 -12.67 8.51
C ALA A 143 7.65 -13.85 8.93
N GLY A 144 6.35 -13.75 8.62
CA GLY A 144 5.39 -14.86 8.67
C GLY A 144 5.27 -15.62 9.99
N GLU A 145 4.51 -16.74 9.97
CA GLU A 145 4.17 -17.57 11.14
C GLU A 145 5.35 -18.23 11.88
N THR A 146 6.59 -18.00 11.45
CA THR A 146 7.80 -18.59 12.04
C THR A 146 8.86 -17.60 12.53
N GLY A 147 8.60 -16.29 12.48
CA GLY A 147 9.37 -15.30 13.25
C GLY A 147 10.85 -15.15 12.89
N ALA A 148 11.22 -15.23 11.60
CA ALA A 148 12.62 -15.09 11.19
C ALA A 148 13.01 -13.63 10.89
N ILE A 149 13.83 -13.04 11.76
CA ILE A 149 14.49 -11.76 11.52
C ILE A 149 15.52 -11.94 10.39
N ILE A 150 15.21 -11.48 9.18
CA ILE A 150 16.22 -11.33 8.11
C ILE A 150 16.92 -9.99 8.33
N GLY A 151 17.89 -9.99 9.25
CA GLY A 151 18.74 -8.85 9.54
C GLY A 151 20.04 -9.33 10.19
N GLY A 152 21.03 -9.69 9.37
CA GLY A 152 22.40 -9.97 9.86
C GLY A 152 23.13 -11.16 9.23
N LEU A 153 22.49 -12.01 8.42
CA LEU A 153 23.15 -13.12 7.73
C LEU A 153 22.93 -13.05 6.22
N SER A 154 23.65 -12.13 5.58
CA SER A 154 24.07 -12.28 4.17
C SER A 154 25.20 -13.33 4.08
N GLY A 155 25.01 -14.49 4.71
CA GLY A 155 25.88 -15.64 4.61
C GLY A 155 25.44 -16.49 3.44
N THR A 156 25.91 -16.14 2.24
CA THR A 156 26.08 -17.03 1.07
C THR A 156 25.20 -18.28 1.03
N THR A 157 23.94 -18.13 0.63
CA THR A 157 23.28 -19.14 -0.21
C THR A 157 22.75 -18.43 -1.44
N THR A 158 23.49 -18.56 -2.54
CA THR A 158 23.03 -18.23 -3.89
C THR A 158 21.95 -19.22 -4.31
N THR A 159 20.81 -19.19 -3.64
CA THR A 159 19.56 -19.64 -4.22
C THR A 159 18.83 -18.37 -4.59
N SER A 160 19.06 -17.91 -5.82
CA SER A 160 18.33 -16.79 -6.42
C SER A 160 16.86 -17.20 -6.56
N LYS A 161 16.12 -17.13 -5.45
CA LYS A 161 14.66 -17.22 -5.50
C LYS A 161 14.22 -15.98 -6.28
N LYS A 162 13.87 -16.19 -7.55
CA LYS A 162 13.38 -15.13 -8.42
C LYS A 162 12.08 -14.64 -7.81
N VAL A 163 12.09 -13.47 -7.19
CA VAL A 163 10.88 -12.84 -6.65
C VAL A 163 9.85 -12.74 -7.77
N THR A 164 8.71 -13.39 -7.59
CA THR A 164 7.68 -13.46 -8.64
C THR A 164 6.62 -12.39 -8.47
N ARG A 165 6.33 -11.99 -7.23
CA ARG A 165 5.25 -11.05 -6.92
C ARG A 165 5.51 -10.28 -5.64
N ILE A 166 5.34 -8.96 -5.69
CA ILE A 166 5.41 -8.07 -4.53
C ILE A 166 4.10 -7.28 -4.48
N ASP A 167 3.37 -7.40 -3.39
CA ASP A 167 2.12 -6.68 -3.18
C ASP A 167 2.23 -5.77 -1.95
N LEU A 168 1.74 -4.54 -2.06
CA LEU A 168 1.47 -3.68 -0.92
C LEU A 168 -0.01 -3.82 -0.56
N HIS A 169 -0.28 -4.31 0.65
CA HIS A 169 -1.63 -4.40 1.20
C HIS A 169 -1.85 -3.23 2.14
N ILE A 170 -2.94 -2.51 1.94
CA ILE A 170 -3.38 -1.42 2.80
C ILE A 170 -4.72 -1.83 3.40
N THR A 171 -4.80 -1.89 4.72
CA THR A 171 -6.06 -2.14 5.41
C THR A 171 -6.69 -0.80 5.77
N VAL A 172 -7.96 -0.63 5.43
CA VAL A 172 -8.75 0.56 5.70
C VAL A 172 -9.98 0.22 6.55
N ASN A 173 -10.48 1.21 7.29
CA ASN A 173 -11.69 1.10 8.10
C ASN A 173 -12.95 1.13 7.22
N ASP A 174 -13.17 0.06 6.46
CA ASP A 174 -14.32 -0.13 5.57
C ASP A 174 -14.80 -1.57 5.73
N MET A 175 -16.07 -1.77 6.10
CA MET A 175 -16.63 -3.10 6.32
C MET A 175 -16.94 -3.86 5.02
N GLU A 176 -17.07 -3.16 3.91
CA GLU A 176 -17.34 -3.76 2.60
C GLU A 176 -16.04 -4.12 1.89
N GLU A 177 -15.06 -3.21 1.90
CA GLU A 177 -13.78 -3.36 1.20
C GLU A 177 -12.58 -2.98 2.10
N PRO A 178 -12.31 -3.77 3.16
CA PRO A 178 -11.32 -3.45 4.17
C PRO A 178 -9.87 -3.53 3.68
N THR A 179 -9.60 -4.21 2.56
CA THR A 179 -8.24 -4.42 2.07
C THR A 179 -8.08 -3.93 0.65
N PHE A 180 -7.05 -3.11 0.43
CA PHE A 180 -6.63 -2.61 -0.86
C PHE A 180 -5.28 -3.20 -1.23
N TYR A 181 -5.12 -3.60 -2.50
CA TYR A 181 -3.93 -4.27 -3.02
C TYR A 181 -3.30 -3.43 -4.12
N LEU A 182 -2.01 -3.14 -3.99
CA LEU A 182 -1.21 -2.47 -5.01
C LEU A 182 -0.06 -3.40 -5.44
N LYS A 183 -0.15 -3.92 -6.66
CA LYS A 183 0.79 -4.94 -7.18
C LYS A 183 2.00 -4.32 -7.86
N PHE A 184 3.17 -4.90 -7.61
CA PHE A 184 4.46 -4.59 -8.21
C PHE A 184 5.09 -5.87 -8.80
N SER A 185 5.57 -5.84 -10.03
CA SER A 185 6.04 -7.02 -10.77
C SER A 185 7.51 -7.38 -10.52
N SER A 186 8.09 -6.94 -9.40
CA SER A 186 9.45 -7.22 -8.84
C SER A 186 10.16 -5.97 -8.29
N SER A 187 9.51 -4.80 -8.29
CA SER A 187 10.12 -3.58 -7.75
C SER A 187 9.89 -3.45 -6.24
N MET A 188 10.76 -4.10 -5.45
CA MET A 188 10.76 -3.97 -3.98
C MET A 188 10.95 -2.51 -3.55
N GLU A 189 11.79 -1.77 -4.28
CA GLU A 189 12.01 -0.33 -4.02
C GLU A 189 10.71 0.49 -4.11
N LYS A 190 9.88 0.27 -5.15
CA LYS A 190 8.59 0.96 -5.28
C LYS A 190 7.62 0.56 -4.17
N ALA A 191 7.58 -0.72 -3.83
CA ALA A 191 6.74 -1.22 -2.74
C ALA A 191 7.16 -0.61 -1.39
N GLN A 192 8.46 -0.56 -1.10
CA GLN A 192 9.02 0.07 0.09
C GLN A 192 8.78 1.58 0.13
N HIS A 193 8.92 2.27 -1.00
CA HIS A 193 8.65 3.70 -1.10
C HIS A 193 7.19 4.01 -0.75
N TRP A 194 6.24 3.29 -1.37
CA TRP A 194 4.82 3.49 -1.10
C TRP A 194 4.42 3.02 0.29
N HIS A 195 4.95 1.89 0.76
CA HIS A 195 4.77 1.47 2.14
C HIS A 195 5.21 2.58 3.11
N GLY A 196 6.42 3.11 2.94
CA GLY A 196 6.94 4.20 3.78
C GLY A 196 6.09 5.46 3.75
N ILE A 197 5.55 5.83 2.57
CA ILE A 197 4.59 6.93 2.47
C ILE A 197 3.35 6.63 3.33
N ILE A 198 2.71 5.47 3.15
CA ILE A 198 1.49 5.11 3.89
C ILE A 198 1.77 5.02 5.40
N SER A 199 2.91 4.48 5.81
CA SER A 199 3.33 4.45 7.21
C SER A 199 3.44 5.85 7.81
N VAL A 200 3.94 6.83 7.05
CA VAL A 200 3.94 8.24 7.48
C VAL A 200 2.52 8.79 7.59
N LEU A 201 1.60 8.42 6.68
CA LEU A 201 0.21 8.87 6.76
C LEU A 201 -0.50 8.32 8.00
N ILE A 202 -0.32 7.02 8.29
CA ILE A 202 -0.85 6.36 9.50
C ILE A 202 -0.30 7.06 10.74
N ARG A 203 1.03 7.27 10.82
CA ARG A 203 1.66 7.92 11.96
C ARG A 203 1.17 9.35 12.19
N ARG A 204 0.95 10.12 11.12
CA ARG A 204 0.37 11.46 11.22
C ARG A 204 -1.03 11.43 11.81
N ALA A 205 -1.85 10.43 11.44
CA ALA A 205 -3.18 10.26 12.03
C ALA A 205 -3.09 9.91 13.51
N ASP A 206 -2.18 9.02 13.90
CA ASP A 206 -1.94 8.64 15.30
C ASP A 206 -1.47 9.83 16.15
N ASP A 207 -0.50 10.60 15.66
CA ASP A 207 -0.02 11.81 16.34
C ASP A 207 -1.17 12.81 16.57
N GLU A 208 -2.08 12.96 15.60
CA GLU A 208 -3.26 13.81 15.71
C GLU A 208 -4.29 13.29 16.71
N ASP A 209 -4.53 11.99 16.77
CA ASP A 209 -5.39 11.37 17.80
C ASP A 209 -4.83 11.61 19.20
N GLN A 210 -3.53 11.33 19.41
CA GLN A 210 -2.87 11.53 20.69
C GLN A 210 -2.93 13.00 21.17
N LEU A 211 -2.77 13.95 20.24
CA LEU A 211 -2.87 15.37 20.57
C LEU A 211 -4.29 15.76 20.99
N MET A 212 -5.31 15.21 20.32
CA MET A 212 -6.71 15.45 20.68
C MET A 212 -7.07 14.84 22.04
N GLU A 213 -6.57 13.64 22.34
CA GLU A 213 -6.77 12.99 23.64
C GLU A 213 -6.13 13.78 24.79
N LYS A 214 -4.90 14.27 24.60
CA LYS A 214 -4.20 15.12 25.59
C LYS A 214 -4.96 16.42 25.85
N GLN A 215 -5.45 17.08 24.79
CA GLN A 215 -6.23 18.31 24.92
C GLN A 215 -7.59 18.10 25.61
N GLN A 216 -8.22 16.94 25.42
CA GLN A 216 -9.46 16.58 26.12
C GLN A 216 -9.22 16.19 27.58
N ALA A 217 -8.08 15.58 27.90
CA ALA A 217 -7.66 15.32 29.27
C ALA A 217 -7.39 16.64 30.03
N ASP A 218 -6.74 17.61 29.38
CA ASP A 218 -6.46 18.93 29.97
C ASP A 218 -7.74 19.78 30.11
N ASN A 219 -8.66 19.75 29.15
CA ASN A 219 -9.94 20.49 29.21
C ASN A 219 -11.00 19.84 30.10
N LYS A 220 -10.81 18.61 30.60
CA LYS A 220 -11.63 18.04 31.67
C LYS A 220 -11.31 18.61 33.05
N VAL A 221 -10.30 19.47 33.17
CA VAL A 221 -10.13 20.34 34.34
C VAL A 221 -11.10 21.52 34.21
N SER A 222 -12.35 21.28 34.59
CA SER A 222 -13.31 22.35 34.89
C SER A 222 -12.71 23.29 35.95
N PRO A 223 -12.90 24.63 35.87
CA PRO A 223 -12.50 25.57 36.93
C PRO A 223 -13.40 25.47 38.19
N GLY A 224 -14.15 24.38 38.35
CA GLY A 224 -14.72 23.94 39.62
C GLY A 224 -14.39 22.47 39.81
N SER A 225 -13.30 22.17 40.51
CA SER A 225 -13.00 20.83 40.99
C SER A 225 -14.14 20.36 41.88
N SER A 226 -14.85 19.31 41.46
CA SER A 226 -15.82 18.65 42.33
C SER A 226 -15.10 18.17 43.58
N VAL A 227 -15.72 18.31 44.76
CA VAL A 227 -15.20 17.77 46.02
C VAL A 227 -14.82 16.28 45.87
N ALA A 228 -15.53 15.52 45.02
CA ALA A 228 -15.23 14.13 44.72
C ALA A 228 -13.89 13.92 43.98
N ASP A 229 -13.54 14.83 43.07
CA ASP A 229 -12.28 14.77 42.32
C ASP A 229 -11.09 15.11 43.23
N GLU A 230 -11.27 16.09 44.12
CA GLU A 230 -10.26 16.46 45.13
C GLU A 230 -10.03 15.34 46.15
N LEU A 231 -11.10 14.67 46.59
CA LEU A 231 -11.00 13.50 47.46
C LEU A 231 -10.31 12.32 46.78
N SER A 232 -10.54 12.12 45.49
CA SER A 232 -9.89 11.05 44.71
C SER A 232 -8.37 11.29 44.60
N LYS A 233 -7.96 12.52 44.28
CA LYS A 233 -6.55 12.93 44.25
C LYS A 233 -5.89 12.81 45.63
N LEU A 234 -6.59 13.23 46.68
CA LEU A 234 -6.10 13.13 48.05
C LEU A 234 -5.88 11.66 48.47
N PHE A 235 -6.78 10.75 48.06
CA PHE A 235 -6.65 9.32 48.33
C PHE A 235 -5.49 8.68 47.56
N GLU A 236 -5.22 9.16 46.35
CA GLU A 236 -4.09 8.71 45.55
C GLU A 236 -2.75 9.09 46.19
N LEU A 237 -2.62 10.31 46.73
CA LEU A 237 -1.44 10.74 47.49
C LEU A 237 -1.18 9.88 48.74
N LEU A 238 -2.24 9.46 49.44
CA LEU A 238 -2.15 8.55 50.58
C LEU A 238 -1.68 7.15 50.14
N ARG A 239 -2.26 6.61 49.05
CA ARG A 239 -1.84 5.31 48.50
C ARG A 239 -0.38 5.29 48.03
N GLN A 240 0.10 6.43 47.52
CA GLN A 240 1.49 6.60 47.11
C GLN A 240 2.44 6.83 48.30
N GLY A 241 1.91 6.96 49.52
CA GLY A 241 2.71 7.22 50.72
C GLY A 241 3.33 8.62 50.76
N ILE A 242 2.82 9.55 49.95
CA ILE A 242 3.29 10.94 49.88
C ILE A 242 2.78 11.74 51.08
N ILE A 243 1.58 11.39 51.56
CA ILE A 243 0.98 11.96 52.76
C ILE A 243 0.65 10.85 53.76
N SER A 244 0.66 11.21 55.03
CA SER A 244 0.24 10.34 56.12
C SER A 244 -1.29 10.23 56.23
N GLN A 245 -1.77 9.20 56.93
CA GLN A 245 -3.20 9.03 57.22
C GLN A 245 -3.78 10.25 57.97
N GLU A 246 -3.00 10.84 58.87
CA GLU A 246 -3.41 12.01 59.67
C GLU A 246 -3.56 13.28 58.79
N GLU A 247 -2.67 13.48 57.82
CA GLU A 247 -2.76 14.57 56.85
C GLU A 247 -3.92 14.38 55.87
N PHE A 248 -4.17 13.14 55.46
CA PHE A 248 -5.32 12.76 54.64
C PHE A 248 -6.64 13.10 55.36
N ASP A 249 -6.81 12.67 56.61
CA ASP A 249 -8.06 12.88 57.35
C ASP A 249 -8.34 14.37 57.62
N LYS A 250 -7.29 15.17 57.89
CA LYS A 250 -7.40 16.62 58.08
C LYS A 250 -7.84 17.35 56.81
N GLN A 251 -7.29 16.98 55.65
CA GLN A 251 -7.66 17.59 54.37
C GLN A 251 -9.03 17.09 53.89
N LYS A 252 -9.35 15.81 54.11
CA LYS A 252 -10.69 15.25 53.82
C LYS A 252 -11.79 15.98 54.58
N ALA A 253 -11.59 16.29 55.86
CA ALA A 253 -12.54 17.06 56.65
C ALA A 253 -12.74 18.47 56.10
N ARG A 254 -11.65 19.14 55.68
CA ARG A 254 -11.70 20.48 55.07
C ARG A 254 -12.47 20.50 53.74
N LEU A 255 -12.38 19.42 52.97
CA LEU A 255 -13.05 19.26 51.68
C LEU A 255 -14.55 18.93 51.81
N LEU A 256 -14.96 18.28 52.89
CA LEU A 256 -16.34 17.84 53.11
C LEU A 256 -17.22 18.85 53.88
N GLY A 257 -16.61 19.84 54.55
CA GLY A 257 -17.31 20.87 55.33
C GLY A 257 -17.49 20.49 56.79
#